data_AF-A0A1F8BG52-F1
#
_entry.id   AF-A0A1F8BG52-F1
#
_cell.length_a   1.000
_cell.length_b   1.000
_cell.length_c   1.000
_cell.angle_alpha   90.00
_cell.angle_beta   90.00
_cell.angle_gamma   90.00
#
_symmetry.space_group_name_H-M   'P 1'
#
loop_
_entity.id
_entity.type
_entity.pdbx_description
1 polymer ?
#
loop_
_entity_poly.entity_id
_entity_poly.type
_entity_poly.pdbx_seq_one_letter_code
_entity_poly.pdbx_strand_id
1 'polypeptide(L)'
;MLIASRKLVIVLVVILATLALVTLAVRVSKTQVSLVPGFPETPVYQNARLLESSKDPREAILFEATWETDSSVARVSNWYLESLQREGWTLDVAPADASSDIQLARLYKDNYTLHLSIIFDRVSAKTKIVVEFLKNLKFQEVENPDPEGFIPKIP
;
A
#
# COMPACT_ATOMS: atom_id res chain seq x y z
N MET A 1 21.62 61.11 -13.79
CA MET A 1 20.46 60.34 -13.29
C MET A 1 20.43 58.89 -13.84
N LEU A 2 21.58 58.18 -13.86
CA LEU A 2 21.71 56.83 -14.47
C LEU A 2 22.14 55.72 -13.48
N ILE A 3 22.44 56.06 -12.22
CA ILE A 3 23.03 55.14 -11.24
C ILE A 3 21.94 54.47 -10.37
N ALA A 4 20.81 55.15 -10.14
CA ALA A 4 19.71 54.62 -9.33
C ALA A 4 18.99 53.44 -10.01
N SER A 5 18.90 53.44 -11.35
CA SER A 5 18.26 52.38 -12.14
C SER A 5 19.02 51.06 -12.11
N ARG A 6 20.37 51.09 -12.13
CA ARG A 6 21.19 49.87 -12.06
C ARG A 6 21.07 49.16 -10.71
N LYS A 7 21.03 49.91 -9.60
CA LYS A 7 20.85 49.31 -8.26
C LYS A 7 19.47 48.67 -8.09
N LEU A 8 18.44 49.30 -8.64
CA LEU A 8 17.06 48.80 -8.58
C LEU A 8 16.87 47.51 -9.41
N VAL A 9 17.49 47.43 -10.59
CA VAL A 9 17.51 46.21 -11.41
C VAL A 9 18.23 45.06 -10.71
N ILE A 10 19.36 45.32 -10.06
CA ILE A 10 20.10 44.27 -9.32
C ILE A 10 19.26 43.72 -8.16
N VAL A 11 18.61 44.60 -7.39
CA VAL A 11 17.72 44.18 -6.29
C VAL A 11 16.56 43.32 -6.81
N LEU A 12 15.94 43.71 -7.94
CA LEU A 12 14.84 42.95 -8.53
C LEU A 12 15.29 41.55 -9.02
N VAL A 13 16.47 41.45 -9.64
CA VAL A 13 17.02 40.15 -10.10
C VAL A 13 17.32 39.23 -8.92
N VAL A 14 17.86 39.77 -7.83
CA VAL A 14 18.11 38.98 -6.61
C VAL A 14 16.81 38.47 -6.01
N ILE A 15 15.75 39.30 -5.95
CA ILE A 15 14.44 38.89 -5.45
C ILE A 15 13.80 37.79 -6.32
N LEU A 16 13.88 37.93 -7.65
CA LEU A 16 13.34 36.91 -8.56
C LEU A 16 14.14 35.60 -8.49
N ALA A 17 15.47 35.68 -8.34
CA ALA A 17 16.32 34.50 -8.18
C ALA A 17 16.05 33.77 -6.86
N THR A 18 15.86 34.49 -5.74
CA THR A 18 15.52 33.86 -4.46
C THR A 18 14.13 33.24 -4.50
N LEU A 19 13.16 33.88 -5.15
CA LEU A 19 11.81 33.33 -5.33
C LEU A 19 11.81 32.07 -6.22
N ALA A 20 12.60 32.06 -7.29
CA ALA A 20 12.81 30.88 -8.13
C ALA A 20 13.50 29.74 -7.36
N LEU A 21 14.47 30.06 -6.49
CA LEU A 21 15.17 29.07 -5.69
C LEU A 21 14.26 28.45 -4.61
N VAL A 22 13.43 29.26 -3.95
CA VAL A 22 12.44 28.80 -2.97
C VAL A 22 11.38 27.90 -3.62
N THR A 23 10.85 28.30 -4.79
CA THR A 23 9.87 27.49 -5.52
C THR A 23 10.44 26.17 -6.04
N LEU A 24 11.74 26.14 -6.39
CA LEU A 24 12.42 24.90 -6.77
C LEU A 24 12.67 23.99 -5.56
N ALA A 25 13.10 24.54 -4.42
CA ALA A 25 13.36 23.76 -3.20
C ALA A 25 12.08 23.08 -2.66
N VAL A 26 10.93 23.78 -2.68
CA VAL A 26 9.64 23.21 -2.27
C VAL A 26 9.22 22.02 -3.16
N ARG A 27 9.66 21.95 -4.42
CA ARG A 27 9.34 20.83 -5.32
C ARG A 27 10.21 19.58 -5.12
N VAL A 28 11.34 19.69 -4.41
CA VAL A 28 12.37 18.63 -4.36
C VAL A 28 12.30 17.78 -3.08
N SER A 29 11.55 18.18 -2.05
CA SER A 29 11.34 17.36 -0.86
C SER A 29 10.31 16.25 -1.11
N LYS A 30 10.63 15.30 -2.00
CA LYS A 30 9.95 14.00 -2.03
C LYS A 30 10.49 13.18 -0.87
N THR A 31 9.78 13.17 0.26
CA THR A 31 10.05 12.23 1.35
C THR A 31 10.08 10.81 0.78
N GLN A 32 11.21 10.12 0.89
CA GLN A 32 11.36 8.75 0.41
C GLN A 32 10.62 7.82 1.37
N VAL A 33 9.42 7.41 0.99
CA VAL A 33 8.59 6.50 1.78
C VAL A 33 9.12 5.08 1.62
N SER A 34 9.29 4.37 2.74
CA SER A 34 9.68 2.96 2.78
C SER A 34 8.63 2.16 3.56
N LEU A 35 8.58 0.85 3.30
CA LEU A 35 7.76 -0.06 4.11
C LEU A 35 8.23 -0.02 5.58
N VAL A 36 7.30 -0.16 6.50
CA VAL A 36 7.63 -0.29 7.92
C VAL A 36 8.38 -1.59 8.20
N PRO A 37 9.27 -1.65 9.20
CA PRO A 37 10.00 -2.86 9.53
C PRO A 37 9.08 -4.04 9.86
N GLY A 38 9.37 -5.19 9.24
CA GLY A 38 8.62 -6.43 9.44
C GLY A 38 7.31 -6.53 8.65
N PHE A 39 7.05 -5.59 7.73
CA PHE A 39 5.95 -5.72 6.77
C PHE A 39 6.07 -7.05 6.01
N PRO A 40 5.00 -7.86 5.89
CA PRO A 40 5.07 -9.15 5.23
C PRO A 40 5.55 -9.04 3.77
N GLU A 41 6.36 -10.01 3.33
CA GLU A 41 6.76 -10.09 1.93
C GLU A 41 5.53 -10.34 1.06
N THR A 42 5.33 -9.47 0.07
CA THR A 42 4.22 -9.52 -0.87
C THR A 42 4.68 -8.98 -2.22
N PRO A 43 4.18 -9.54 -3.34
CA PRO A 43 4.51 -9.02 -4.65
C PRO A 43 4.02 -7.57 -4.76
N VAL A 44 4.84 -6.71 -5.35
CA VAL A 44 4.51 -5.30 -5.61
C VAL A 44 4.36 -5.10 -7.11
N TYR A 45 3.24 -4.52 -7.52
CA TYR A 45 2.99 -4.26 -8.94
C TYR A 45 4.08 -3.37 -9.54
N GLN A 46 4.53 -3.71 -10.74
CA GLN A 46 5.59 -2.97 -11.42
C GLN A 46 5.28 -1.47 -11.56
N ASN A 47 6.29 -0.63 -11.35
CA ASN A 47 6.17 0.84 -11.38
C ASN A 47 5.17 1.43 -10.37
N ALA A 48 4.68 0.65 -9.40
CA ALA A 48 3.88 1.19 -8.32
C ALA A 48 4.77 1.97 -7.34
N ARG A 49 4.33 3.17 -6.96
CA ARG A 49 5.04 4.03 -6.02
C ARG A 49 4.39 3.92 -4.65
N LEU A 50 5.19 3.60 -3.63
CA LEU A 50 4.72 3.57 -2.26
C LEU A 50 4.32 4.99 -1.81
N LEU A 51 3.13 5.10 -1.21
CA LEU A 51 2.58 6.33 -0.65
C LEU A 51 2.71 6.33 0.87
N GLU A 52 2.33 5.23 1.51
CA GLU A 52 2.36 5.09 2.96
C GLU A 52 2.48 3.62 3.36
N SER A 53 2.97 3.41 4.58
CA SER A 53 3.00 2.10 5.22
C SER A 53 2.91 2.30 6.72
N SER A 54 2.14 1.46 7.40
CA SER A 54 1.89 1.53 8.83
C SER A 54 1.86 0.13 9.45
N LYS A 55 2.04 0.10 10.77
CA LYS A 55 1.90 -1.10 11.61
C LYS A 55 1.15 -0.70 12.87
N ASP A 56 -0.04 -1.25 13.11
CA ASP A 56 -0.70 -1.15 14.42
C ASP A 56 -1.05 -2.56 14.94
N PRO A 57 -0.24 -3.12 15.85
CA PRO A 57 -0.48 -4.47 16.37
C PRO A 57 -1.69 -4.55 17.31
N ARG A 58 -2.32 -3.43 17.68
CA ARG A 58 -3.50 -3.39 18.56
C ARG A 58 -4.82 -3.42 17.80
N GLU A 59 -4.77 -3.11 16.51
CA GLU A 59 -5.91 -3.14 15.61
C GLU A 59 -6.02 -4.50 14.92
N ALA A 60 -7.19 -4.79 14.35
CA ALA A 60 -7.39 -6.02 13.58
C ALA A 60 -6.44 -6.12 12.37
N ILE A 61 -5.98 -4.97 11.86
CA ILE A 61 -5.01 -4.83 10.78
C ILE A 61 -3.61 -4.65 11.38
N LEU A 62 -2.76 -5.65 11.20
CA LEU A 62 -1.39 -5.64 11.73
C LEU A 62 -0.46 -4.74 10.90
N PHE A 63 -0.64 -4.76 9.58
CA PHE A 63 0.15 -3.97 8.64
C PHE A 63 -0.73 -3.45 7.51
N GLU A 64 -0.46 -2.23 7.09
CA GLU A 64 -1.11 -1.60 5.93
C GLU A 64 -0.07 -0.91 5.06
N ALA A 65 -0.25 -0.98 3.75
CA ALA A 65 0.51 -0.16 2.82
C ALA A 65 -0.31 0.21 1.60
N THR A 66 -0.10 1.44 1.14
CA THR A 66 -0.74 2.01 -0.06
C THR A 66 0.31 2.30 -1.11
N TRP A 67 0.11 1.78 -2.32
CA TRP A 67 0.85 2.18 -3.51
C TRP A 67 -0.07 2.85 -4.53
N GLU A 68 0.52 3.60 -5.45
CA GLU A 68 -0.16 4.14 -6.62
C GLU A 68 0.52 3.71 -7.93
N THR A 69 -0.26 3.59 -9.00
CA THR A 69 0.24 3.33 -10.35
C THR A 69 -0.65 3.97 -11.41
N ASP A 70 -0.09 4.22 -12.59
CA ASP A 70 -0.81 4.71 -13.78
C ASP A 70 -1.52 3.58 -14.56
N SER A 71 -1.34 2.31 -14.14
CA SER A 71 -2.04 1.17 -14.74
C SER A 71 -3.52 1.13 -14.34
N SER A 72 -4.37 0.54 -15.19
CA SER A 72 -5.80 0.38 -14.89
C SER A 72 -6.07 -0.62 -13.77
N VAL A 73 -7.19 -0.42 -13.05
CA VAL A 73 -7.67 -1.32 -11.99
C VAL A 73 -7.71 -2.78 -12.44
N ALA A 74 -8.32 -3.07 -13.60
CA ALA A 74 -8.41 -4.43 -14.14
C ALA A 74 -7.04 -5.07 -14.38
N ARG A 75 -6.09 -4.32 -14.94
CA ARG A 75 -4.74 -4.83 -15.21
C ARG A 75 -3.98 -5.16 -13.93
N VAL A 76 -4.08 -4.27 -12.94
CA VAL A 76 -3.42 -4.44 -11.64
C VAL A 76 -4.05 -5.60 -10.87
N SER A 77 -5.38 -5.72 -10.91
CA SER A 77 -6.13 -6.80 -10.25
C SER A 77 -5.76 -8.18 -10.78
N ASN A 78 -5.78 -8.35 -12.10
CA ASN A 78 -5.38 -9.63 -12.71
C ASN A 78 -3.94 -10.01 -12.35
N TRP A 79 -3.02 -9.04 -12.40
CA TRP A 79 -1.62 -9.28 -12.05
C TRP A 79 -1.45 -9.73 -10.60
N TYR A 80 -2.17 -9.11 -9.66
CA TYR A 80 -2.08 -9.48 -8.24
C TYR A 80 -2.64 -10.87 -7.98
N LEU A 81 -3.79 -11.21 -8.58
CA LEU A 81 -4.37 -12.54 -8.44
C LEU A 81 -3.39 -13.63 -8.92
N GLU A 82 -2.82 -13.46 -10.11
CA GLU A 82 -1.85 -14.41 -10.65
C GLU A 82 -0.57 -14.50 -9.82
N SER A 83 -0.03 -13.36 -9.40
CA SER A 83 1.23 -13.30 -8.65
C SER A 83 1.08 -13.88 -7.25
N LEU A 84 0.02 -13.51 -6.52
CA LEU A 84 -0.24 -14.02 -5.18
C LEU A 84 -0.53 -15.52 -5.19
N GLN A 85 -1.33 -16.02 -6.14
CA GLN A 85 -1.58 -17.46 -6.27
C GLN A 85 -0.29 -18.23 -6.58
N ARG A 86 0.59 -17.70 -7.43
CA ARG A 86 1.91 -18.30 -7.72
C ARG A 86 2.80 -18.37 -6.48
N GLU A 87 2.66 -17.41 -5.57
CA GLU A 87 3.37 -17.38 -4.29
C GLU A 87 2.68 -18.19 -3.18
N GLY A 88 1.64 -18.97 -3.52
CA GLY A 88 0.98 -19.88 -2.60
C GLY A 88 -0.12 -19.24 -1.73
N TRP A 89 -0.57 -18.03 -2.06
CA TRP A 89 -1.76 -17.45 -1.44
C TRP A 89 -3.02 -18.15 -1.96
N THR A 90 -3.93 -18.48 -1.04
CA THR A 90 -5.22 -19.07 -1.40
C THR A 90 -6.30 -18.00 -1.41
N LEU A 91 -7.09 -17.95 -2.50
CA LEU A 91 -8.18 -16.99 -2.66
C LEU A 91 -9.39 -17.42 -1.82
N ASP A 92 -9.84 -16.56 -0.91
CA ASP A 92 -11.06 -16.73 -0.10
C ASP A 92 -12.23 -15.98 -0.74
N VAL A 93 -11.99 -14.73 -1.16
CA VAL A 93 -12.98 -13.89 -1.85
C VAL A 93 -12.36 -13.32 -3.12
N ALA A 94 -12.96 -13.64 -4.26
CA ALA A 94 -12.56 -13.11 -5.57
C ALA A 94 -12.99 -11.65 -5.76
N PRO A 95 -12.27 -10.87 -6.59
CA PRO A 95 -12.73 -9.56 -7.02
C PRO A 95 -14.09 -9.62 -7.70
N ALA A 96 -14.84 -8.51 -7.59
CA ALA A 96 -16.07 -8.32 -8.32
C ALA A 96 -15.80 -8.18 -9.83
N ASP A 97 -16.85 -8.03 -10.64
CA ASP A 97 -16.74 -7.92 -12.10
C ASP A 97 -15.70 -6.86 -12.54
N ALA A 98 -14.90 -7.18 -13.56
CA ALA A 98 -13.68 -6.48 -13.97
C ALA A 98 -13.91 -5.02 -14.44
N SER A 99 -15.16 -4.62 -14.67
CA SER A 99 -15.54 -3.26 -15.10
C SER A 99 -15.67 -2.25 -13.96
N SER A 100 -15.55 -2.68 -12.69
CA SER A 100 -15.66 -1.79 -11.54
C SER A 100 -14.39 -0.94 -11.34
N ASP A 101 -14.57 0.31 -10.91
CA ASP A 101 -13.48 1.20 -10.43
C ASP A 101 -12.83 0.69 -9.14
N ILE A 102 -13.46 -0.29 -8.48
CA ILE A 102 -13.00 -0.87 -7.22
C ILE A 102 -13.01 -2.39 -7.37
N GLN A 103 -11.87 -3.01 -7.06
CA GLN A 103 -11.69 -4.46 -7.00
C GLN A 103 -11.18 -4.83 -5.61
N LEU A 104 -11.89 -5.73 -4.93
CA LEU A 104 -11.56 -6.17 -3.58
C LEU A 104 -11.33 -7.68 -3.61
N ALA A 105 -10.18 -8.14 -3.13
CA ALA A 105 -9.89 -9.56 -2.95
C ALA A 105 -9.50 -9.86 -1.51
N ARG A 106 -9.79 -11.10 -1.09
CA ARG A 106 -9.32 -11.64 0.18
C ARG A 106 -8.56 -12.92 -0.07
N LEU A 107 -7.37 -13.01 0.46
CA LEU A 107 -6.51 -14.18 0.36
C LEU A 107 -5.97 -14.56 1.73
N TYR A 108 -5.53 -15.81 1.88
CA TYR A 108 -4.84 -16.25 3.09
C TYR A 108 -3.60 -17.07 2.76
N LYS A 109 -2.61 -16.95 3.64
CA LYS A 109 -1.37 -17.73 3.62
C LYS A 109 -0.78 -17.73 5.02
N ASP A 110 -0.42 -18.91 5.52
CA ASP A 110 0.12 -19.08 6.87
C ASP A 110 -0.76 -18.37 7.93
N ASN A 111 -0.15 -17.54 8.76
CA ASN A 111 -0.78 -16.78 9.83
C ASN A 111 -1.39 -15.44 9.39
N TYR A 112 -1.51 -15.19 8.08
CA TYR A 112 -2.03 -13.93 7.56
C TYR A 112 -3.29 -14.11 6.69
N THR A 113 -4.22 -13.18 6.87
CA THR A 113 -5.26 -12.86 5.89
C THR A 113 -4.87 -11.55 5.22
N LEU A 114 -4.83 -11.54 3.90
CA LEU A 114 -4.58 -10.37 3.08
C LEU A 114 -5.90 -9.83 2.56
N HIS A 115 -6.20 -8.57 2.87
CA HIS A 115 -7.20 -7.79 2.13
C HIS A 115 -6.48 -6.94 1.09
N LEU A 116 -6.87 -7.12 -0.17
CA LEU A 116 -6.34 -6.38 -1.30
C LEU A 116 -7.44 -5.50 -1.87
N SER A 117 -7.22 -4.19 -1.87
CA SER A 117 -8.13 -3.22 -2.49
C SER A 117 -7.42 -2.49 -3.63
N ILE A 118 -7.98 -2.55 -4.83
CA ILE A 118 -7.46 -1.88 -6.02
C ILE A 118 -8.52 -0.91 -6.50
N ILE A 119 -8.22 0.39 -6.43
CA ILE A 119 -9.20 1.46 -6.51
C ILE A 119 -8.73 2.51 -7.51
N PHE A 120 -9.57 2.89 -8.48
CA PHE A 120 -9.32 4.06 -9.30
C PHE A 120 -9.64 5.33 -8.49
N ASP A 121 -8.61 6.07 -8.11
CA ASP A 121 -8.76 7.36 -7.45
C ASP A 121 -8.99 8.46 -8.51
N ARG A 122 -10.23 8.94 -8.59
CA ARG A 122 -10.65 9.97 -9.54
C ARG A 122 -9.98 11.33 -9.31
N VAL A 123 -9.48 11.61 -8.10
CA VAL A 123 -8.83 12.89 -7.77
C VAL A 123 -7.43 12.94 -8.36
N SER A 124 -6.65 11.87 -8.15
CA SER A 124 -5.30 11.75 -8.70
C SER A 124 -5.27 11.18 -10.13
N ALA A 125 -6.41 10.65 -10.61
CA ALA A 125 -6.53 9.89 -11.86
C ALA A 125 -5.55 8.70 -11.93
N LYS A 126 -5.28 8.06 -10.79
CA LYS A 126 -4.37 6.93 -10.64
C LYS A 126 -5.07 5.75 -9.98
N THR A 127 -4.53 4.56 -10.16
CA THR A 127 -4.97 3.37 -9.43
C THR A 127 -4.19 3.27 -8.13
N LYS A 128 -4.91 3.19 -7.01
CA LYS A 128 -4.37 2.87 -5.69
C LYS A 128 -4.45 1.37 -5.44
N ILE A 129 -3.43 0.85 -4.77
CA ILE A 129 -3.32 -0.53 -4.32
C ILE A 129 -3.16 -0.44 -2.80
N VAL A 130 -4.15 -0.90 -2.05
CA VAL A 130 -4.11 -0.97 -0.60
C VAL A 130 -4.02 -2.43 -0.21
N VAL A 131 -3.04 -2.75 0.63
CA VAL A 131 -2.77 -4.10 1.12
C VAL A 131 -2.83 -4.04 2.64
N GLU A 132 -3.74 -4.81 3.22
CA GLU A 132 -3.90 -4.92 4.67
C GLU A 132 -3.63 -6.37 5.08
N PHE A 133 -2.70 -6.58 6.01
CA PHE A 133 -2.45 -7.89 6.62
C PHE A 133 -3.10 -7.96 7.99
N LEU A 134 -3.99 -8.93 8.14
CA LEU A 134 -4.67 -9.26 9.39
C LEU A 134 -4.14 -10.60 9.89
N LYS A 135 -4.24 -10.83 11.20
CA LYS A 135 -3.94 -12.15 11.77
C LYS A 135 -4.96 -13.16 11.26
N ASN A 136 -4.49 -14.28 10.73
CA ASN A 136 -5.35 -15.36 10.29
C ASN A 136 -5.86 -16.16 11.49
N LEU A 137 -7.14 -15.99 11.83
CA LEU A 137 -7.77 -16.69 12.95
C LEU A 137 -8.17 -18.14 12.59
N LYS A 138 -8.24 -18.49 11.29
CA LYS A 138 -8.65 -19.85 10.86
C LYS A 138 -7.64 -20.95 11.24
N PHE A 139 -6.38 -20.59 11.56
CA PHE A 139 -5.33 -21.56 11.92
C PHE A 139 -4.98 -21.61 13.42
N GLN A 140 -5.63 -20.80 14.26
CA GLN A 140 -5.36 -20.83 15.71
C GLN A 140 -6.07 -21.98 16.45
N GLU A 141 -6.97 -22.72 15.79
CA GLU A 141 -7.76 -23.79 16.43
C GLU A 141 -7.01 -25.14 16.53
N VAL A 142 -5.77 -25.23 16.03
CA VAL A 142 -5.00 -26.50 15.99
C VAL A 142 -3.87 -26.56 17.05
N GLU A 143 -3.58 -25.47 17.76
CA GLU A 143 -2.49 -25.42 18.76
C GLU A 143 -3.00 -25.59 20.20
N ASN A 144 -3.96 -26.49 20.42
CA ASN A 144 -4.21 -27.06 21.74
C ASN A 144 -4.67 -28.52 21.61
N PRO A 145 -3.75 -29.48 21.39
CA PRO A 145 -4.08 -30.88 21.58
C PRO A 145 -4.34 -31.07 23.08
N ASP A 146 -5.61 -31.16 23.45
CA ASP A 146 -6.08 -31.50 24.78
C ASP A 146 -5.27 -32.70 25.31
N PRO A 147 -4.39 -32.54 26.31
CA PRO A 147 -3.51 -33.61 26.73
C PRO A 147 -4.21 -34.41 27.83
N GLU A 148 -5.42 -34.92 27.63
CA GLU A 148 -5.96 -35.92 28.56
C GLU A 148 -7.06 -36.78 27.95
N GLY A 149 -6.85 -38.09 28.06
CA GLY A 149 -7.60 -39.10 27.34
C GLY A 149 -9.03 -39.23 27.80
N PHE A 150 -9.94 -39.18 26.83
CA PHE A 150 -11.31 -39.64 27.03
C PHE A 150 -11.35 -41.16 26.82
N ILE A 151 -11.32 -41.92 27.91
CA ILE A 151 -11.70 -43.35 27.89
C ILE A 151 -13.21 -43.40 28.09
N PRO A 152 -14.03 -43.74 27.08
CA PRO A 152 -15.46 -43.93 27.29
C PRO A 152 -15.68 -45.19 28.14
N LYS A 153 -16.28 -45.04 29.32
CA LYS A 153 -16.88 -46.16 30.04
C LYS A 153 -18.16 -46.57 29.32
N ILE A 154 -18.15 -47.78 28.76
CA ILE A 154 -19.30 -48.41 28.15
C ILE A 154 -20.17 -49.01 29.27
N PRO A 155 -21.50 -48.75 29.31
CA PRO A 155 -22.43 -49.49 30.17
C PRO A 155 -22.70 -50.91 29.66
#